data_AF-A0AAV0MX25-F1
#
_entry.id   AF-A0AAV0MX25-F1
#
_cell.length_a   1.000
_cell.length_b   1.000
_cell.length_c   1.000
_cell.angle_alpha   90.00
_cell.angle_beta   90.00
_cell.angle_gamma   90.00
#
_symmetry.space_group_name_H-M   'P 1'
#
loop_
_entity.id
_entity.type
_entity.pdbx_description
1 polymer ?
#
loop_
_entity_poly.entity_id
_entity_poly.type
_entity_poly.pdbx_seq_one_letter_code
_entity_poly.pdbx_strand_id
1 'polypeptide(L)'
;MGSALETLCGQAYGAKQYAMLGVHAQRAMLVFGILSIPISVLWIFTGPILGVLKQDPEISAMAGESAPWLIPSILPFGILQSQTRFLQTQGITVPQMATTAVGCLVHGVVCWVLVDKLKMGNSGACLANGVTYWVIVIVLAGYIKVSSSCQETWKSFSLEGARGVLSFLKLGVPSAFMMCLEFWSFQVFIVLAGLLPDAELETSMMLIRFVISITGYIFSDIF
;
A
#
# COMPACT_ATOMS: atom_id res chain seq x y z
N MET A 1 -2.86 4.33 8.35
CA MET A 1 -3.54 3.21 9.08
C MET A 1 -2.59 2.09 9.49
N GLY A 2 -1.50 1.81 8.76
CA GLY A 2 -0.48 0.84 9.19
C GLY A 2 0.14 1.15 10.56
N SER A 3 0.34 2.42 10.89
CA SER A 3 0.81 2.88 12.21
C SER A 3 -0.14 2.52 13.36
N ALA A 4 -1.46 2.55 13.16
CA ALA A 4 -2.41 2.15 14.19
C ALA A 4 -2.33 0.64 14.46
N LEU A 5 -2.14 -0.15 13.40
CA LEU A 5 -1.89 -1.58 13.52
C LEU A 5 -0.55 -1.84 14.23
N GLU A 6 0.50 -1.11 13.86
CA GLU A 6 1.82 -1.20 14.48
C GLU A 6 1.79 -0.88 15.98
N THR A 7 1.14 0.22 16.38
CA THR A 7 0.95 0.57 17.80
C THR A 7 0.20 -0.52 18.56
N LEU A 8 -0.94 -1.00 18.02
CA LEU A 8 -1.76 -2.01 18.69
C LEU A 8 -1.06 -3.38 18.77
N CYS A 9 -0.41 -3.80 17.69
CA CYS A 9 0.38 -5.03 17.66
C CYS A 9 1.59 -4.93 18.59
N GLY A 10 2.30 -3.80 18.63
CA GLY A 10 3.42 -3.57 19.53
C GLY A 10 3.01 -3.60 21.01
N GLN A 11 1.89 -2.95 21.35
CA GLN A 11 1.31 -3.02 22.70
C GLN A 11 0.92 -4.44 23.08
N ALA A 12 0.21 -5.16 22.20
CA ALA A 12 -0.19 -6.54 22.45
C ALA A 12 1.01 -7.48 22.58
N TYR A 13 2.04 -7.31 21.75
CA TYR A 13 3.26 -8.11 21.79
C TYR A 13 4.05 -7.87 23.08
N GLY A 14 4.24 -6.59 23.46
CA GLY A 14 4.88 -6.22 24.73
C GLY A 14 4.11 -6.72 25.97
N ALA A 15 2.78 -6.74 25.90
CA ALA A 15 1.91 -7.29 26.94
C ALA A 15 1.78 -8.83 26.91
N LYS A 16 2.52 -9.53 26.02
CA LYS A 16 2.47 -10.98 25.81
C LYS A 16 1.09 -11.52 25.38
N GLN A 17 0.24 -10.66 24.83
CA GLN A 17 -1.08 -11.00 24.28
C GLN A 17 -0.96 -11.44 22.81
N TYR A 18 -0.16 -12.49 22.55
CA TYR A 18 0.21 -12.89 21.18
C TYR A 18 -0.97 -13.14 20.24
N ALA A 19 -2.04 -13.76 20.73
CA ALA A 19 -3.25 -14.02 19.94
C ALA A 19 -3.93 -12.73 19.42
N MET A 20 -3.73 -11.59 20.10
CA MET A 20 -4.32 -10.31 19.68
C MET A 20 -3.66 -9.73 18.43
N LEU A 21 -2.43 -10.13 18.10
CA LEU A 21 -1.76 -9.66 16.88
C LEU A 21 -2.56 -10.05 15.63
N GLY A 22 -2.98 -11.32 15.55
CA GLY A 22 -3.82 -11.80 14.45
C GLY A 22 -5.18 -11.10 14.40
N VAL A 23 -5.78 -10.83 15.56
CA VAL A 23 -7.06 -10.08 15.66
C VAL A 23 -6.90 -8.65 15.15
N HIS A 24 -5.84 -7.94 15.53
CA HIS A 24 -5.57 -6.59 15.05
C HIS A 24 -5.28 -6.57 13.55
N ALA A 25 -4.51 -7.52 13.04
CA ALA A 25 -4.24 -7.64 11.61
C ALA A 25 -5.53 -7.90 10.81
N GLN A 26 -6.41 -8.79 11.25
CA GLN A 26 -7.71 -9.03 10.62
C GLN A 26 -8.61 -7.79 10.66
N ARG A 27 -8.60 -7.05 11.76
CA ARG A 27 -9.31 -5.77 11.88
C ARG A 27 -8.82 -4.74 10.88
N ALA A 28 -7.50 -4.61 10.71
CA ALA A 28 -6.91 -3.73 9.72
C ALA A 28 -7.31 -4.16 8.29
N MET A 29 -7.23 -5.45 7.97
CA MET A 29 -7.67 -6.00 6.67
C MET A 29 -9.14 -5.65 6.38
N LEU A 30 -10.02 -5.78 7.38
CA LEU A 30 -11.43 -5.41 7.24
C LEU A 30 -11.60 -3.91 6.97
N VAL A 31 -10.91 -3.06 7.73
CA VAL A 31 -10.97 -1.60 7.55
C VAL A 31 -10.43 -1.20 6.17
N PHE A 32 -9.31 -1.76 5.73
CA PHE A 32 -8.79 -1.54 4.37
C PHE A 32 -9.76 -2.03 3.30
N GLY A 33 -10.42 -3.17 3.51
CA GLY A 33 -11.47 -3.67 2.61
C GLY A 33 -12.62 -2.69 2.48
N ILE A 34 -13.13 -2.15 3.59
CA ILE A 34 -14.21 -1.16 3.58
C ILE A 34 -13.76 0.13 2.88
N LEU A 35 -12.55 0.62 3.17
CA LEU A 35 -12.02 1.84 2.55
C LEU A 35 -11.67 1.68 1.08
N SER A 36 -11.41 0.46 0.61
CA SER A 36 -11.14 0.21 -0.80
C SER A 36 -12.33 0.60 -1.69
N ILE A 37 -13.55 0.52 -1.17
CA ILE A 37 -14.79 0.84 -1.92
C ILE A 37 -14.84 2.33 -2.30
N PRO A 38 -14.84 3.30 -1.35
CA PRO A 38 -14.87 4.71 -1.71
C PRO A 38 -13.64 5.14 -2.52
N ILE A 39 -12.46 4.55 -2.28
CA ILE A 39 -11.26 4.84 -3.09
C ILE A 39 -11.46 4.36 -4.54
N SER A 40 -12.04 3.17 -4.74
CA SER A 40 -12.34 2.66 -6.07
C SER A 40 -13.32 3.56 -6.82
N VAL A 41 -14.35 4.06 -6.13
CA VAL A 41 -15.29 5.03 -6.70
C VAL A 41 -14.56 6.31 -7.13
N LEU A 42 -13.67 6.86 -6.29
CA LEU A 42 -12.86 8.02 -6.66
C LEU A 42 -11.97 7.75 -7.90
N TRP A 43 -11.40 6.54 -8.01
CA TRP A 43 -10.57 6.16 -9.15
C TRP A 43 -11.36 6.02 -10.44
N ILE A 44 -12.61 5.54 -10.38
CA ILE A 44 -13.51 5.51 -11.54
C ILE A 44 -13.78 6.93 -12.07
N PHE A 45 -13.95 7.90 -11.17
CA PHE A 45 -14.28 9.28 -11.54
C PHE A 45 -13.07 10.20 -11.66
N THR A 46 -11.84 9.67 -11.70
CA THR A 46 -10.62 10.50 -11.69
C THR A 46 -10.57 11.49 -12.85
N GLY A 47 -10.85 11.08 -14.09
CA GLY A 47 -10.85 11.99 -15.23
C GLY A 47 -11.84 13.16 -15.09
N PRO A 48 -13.14 12.89 -14.84
CA PRO A 48 -14.12 13.95 -14.57
C PRO A 48 -13.76 14.87 -13.40
N ILE A 49 -13.25 14.30 -12.29
CA ILE A 49 -12.82 15.09 -11.12
C ILE A 49 -11.71 16.07 -11.52
N LEU A 50 -10.69 15.61 -12.25
CA LEU A 50 -9.60 16.47 -12.70
C LEU A 50 -10.08 17.54 -13.69
N GLY A 51 -11.01 17.20 -14.57
CA GLY A 51 -11.66 18.17 -15.47
C GLY A 51 -12.40 19.28 -14.71
N VAL A 52 -13.13 18.95 -13.65
CA VAL A 52 -13.78 19.93 -12.77
C VAL A 52 -12.75 20.82 -12.05
N LEU A 53 -11.61 20.25 -11.69
CA LEU A 53 -10.48 20.98 -11.12
C LEU A 53 -9.67 21.79 -12.14
N LYS A 54 -10.13 21.88 -13.39
CA LYS A 54 -9.51 22.61 -14.50
C LYS A 54 -8.09 22.15 -14.81
N GLN A 55 -7.81 20.87 -14.60
CA GLN A 55 -6.56 20.26 -15.09
C GLN A 55 -6.58 20.16 -16.61
N ASP A 56 -5.39 20.00 -17.18
CA ASP A 56 -5.22 19.82 -18.61
C ASP A 56 -6.11 18.66 -19.14
N PRO A 57 -6.82 18.83 -20.26
CA PRO A 57 -7.72 17.81 -20.80
C PRO A 57 -7.03 16.49 -21.16
N GLU A 58 -5.80 16.54 -21.68
CA GLU A 58 -5.04 15.34 -22.04
C GLU A 58 -4.61 14.58 -20.78
N ILE A 59 -4.09 15.29 -19.77
CA ILE A 59 -3.76 14.70 -18.46
C ILE A 59 -5.00 14.08 -17.80
N SER A 60 -6.13 14.80 -17.83
CA SER A 60 -7.38 14.33 -17.25
C SER A 60 -7.90 13.07 -17.96
N ALA A 61 -7.78 13.01 -19.29
CA ALA A 61 -8.15 11.84 -20.08
C ALA A 61 -7.25 10.64 -19.76
N MET A 62 -5.93 10.81 -19.76
CA MET A 62 -4.98 9.74 -19.42
C MET A 62 -5.20 9.19 -18.01
N ALA A 63 -5.42 10.08 -17.03
CA ALA A 63 -5.69 9.68 -15.65
C ALA A 63 -7.04 8.95 -15.53
N GLY A 64 -8.08 9.40 -16.23
CA GLY A 64 -9.39 8.74 -16.29
C GLY A 64 -9.35 7.37 -16.96
N GLU A 65 -8.49 7.16 -17.94
CA GLU A 65 -8.27 5.86 -18.56
C GLU A 65 -7.49 4.92 -17.62
N SER A 66 -6.47 5.43 -16.93
CA SER A 66 -5.52 4.61 -16.17
C SER A 66 -6.00 4.24 -14.76
N ALA A 67 -6.63 5.17 -14.05
CA ALA A 67 -7.01 4.99 -12.65
C ALA A 67 -7.93 3.78 -12.39
N PRO A 68 -8.94 3.48 -13.23
CA PRO A 68 -9.76 2.29 -13.06
C PRO A 68 -8.96 0.97 -13.12
N TRP A 69 -7.92 0.90 -13.95
CA TRP A 69 -7.07 -0.30 -14.07
C TRP A 69 -6.19 -0.53 -12.85
N LEU A 70 -6.00 0.48 -12.00
CA LEU A 70 -5.30 0.33 -10.72
C LEU A 70 -6.19 -0.25 -9.63
N ILE A 71 -7.54 -0.19 -9.75
CA ILE A 71 -8.49 -0.65 -8.71
C ILE A 71 -8.18 -2.05 -8.16
N PRO A 72 -7.82 -3.06 -8.98
CA PRO A 72 -7.46 -4.39 -8.50
C PRO A 72 -6.29 -4.42 -7.51
N SER A 73 -5.47 -3.36 -7.44
CA SER A 73 -4.34 -3.23 -6.53
C SER A 73 -4.71 -2.71 -5.13
N ILE A 74 -5.85 -2.05 -4.96
CA ILE A 74 -6.20 -1.36 -3.71
C ILE A 74 -6.36 -2.35 -2.55
N LEU A 75 -7.17 -3.39 -2.74
CA LEU A 75 -7.44 -4.39 -1.71
C LEU A 75 -6.17 -5.19 -1.31
N PRO A 76 -5.42 -5.81 -2.25
CA PRO A 76 -4.23 -6.56 -1.86
C PRO A 76 -3.16 -5.65 -1.25
N PHE A 77 -3.08 -4.37 -1.64
CA PHE A 77 -2.19 -3.42 -0.96
C PHE A 77 -2.55 -3.28 0.53
N GLY A 78 -3.82 -3.10 0.88
CA GLY A 78 -4.25 -3.02 2.28
C GLY A 78 -3.99 -4.31 3.07
N ILE A 79 -4.19 -5.46 2.44
CA ILE A 79 -3.88 -6.77 3.05
C ILE A 79 -2.37 -6.92 3.27
N LEU A 80 -1.56 -6.57 2.27
CA LEU A 80 -0.10 -6.62 2.35
C LEU A 80 0.42 -5.76 3.50
N GLN A 81 -0.06 -4.52 3.62
CA GLN A 81 0.30 -3.64 4.74
C GLN A 81 -0.05 -4.27 6.10
N SER A 82 -1.16 -4.99 6.18
CA SER A 82 -1.58 -5.68 7.39
C SER A 82 -0.67 -6.87 7.73
N GLN A 83 -0.30 -7.67 6.71
CA GLN A 83 0.62 -8.81 6.86
C GLN A 83 2.03 -8.35 7.25
N THR A 84 2.54 -7.30 6.59
CA THR A 84 3.84 -6.69 6.87
C THR A 84 3.94 -6.25 8.32
N ARG A 85 2.99 -5.45 8.82
CA ARG A 85 3.03 -4.98 10.21
C ARG A 85 2.82 -6.11 11.22
N PHE A 86 1.98 -7.09 10.89
CA PHE A 86 1.83 -8.30 11.71
C PHE A 86 3.17 -9.05 11.88
N LEU A 87 3.94 -9.22 10.80
CA LEU A 87 5.22 -9.92 10.84
C LEU A 87 6.34 -9.08 11.48
N GLN A 88 6.44 -7.80 11.12
CA GLN A 88 7.46 -6.87 11.63
C GLN A 88 7.38 -6.67 13.13
N THR A 89 6.17 -6.58 13.70
CA THR A 89 5.97 -6.41 15.16
C THR A 89 6.46 -7.60 15.99
N GLN A 90 6.72 -8.74 15.34
CA GLN A 90 7.32 -9.94 15.93
C GLN A 90 8.83 -10.08 15.61
N GLY A 91 9.41 -9.14 14.86
CA GLY A 91 10.79 -9.22 14.35
C GLY A 91 10.96 -10.17 13.14
N ILE A 92 9.88 -10.57 12.47
CA ILE A 92 9.93 -11.52 11.36
C ILE A 92 9.96 -10.76 10.02
N THR A 93 11.13 -10.29 9.59
CA THR A 93 11.26 -9.44 8.39
C THR A 93 11.68 -10.20 7.13
N VAL A 94 12.43 -11.29 7.27
CA VAL A 94 13.00 -12.07 6.14
C VAL A 94 11.97 -12.53 5.11
N PRO A 95 10.79 -13.08 5.48
CA PRO A 95 9.79 -13.52 4.50
C PRO A 95 9.25 -12.37 3.66
N GLN A 96 9.04 -11.20 4.27
CA GLN A 96 8.64 -9.99 3.56
C GLN A 96 9.73 -9.55 2.58
N MET A 97 10.99 -9.49 3.01
CA MET A 97 12.10 -9.10 2.13
C MET A 97 12.23 -10.06 0.93
N ALA A 98 12.18 -11.36 1.19
CA ALA A 98 12.29 -12.39 0.15
C ALA A 98 11.12 -12.31 -0.84
N THR A 99 9.89 -12.17 -0.35
CA THR A 99 8.70 -12.05 -1.22
C THR A 99 8.70 -10.76 -2.03
N THR A 100 9.19 -9.64 -1.49
CA THR A 100 9.36 -8.41 -2.27
C THR A 100 10.43 -8.58 -3.36
N ALA A 101 11.58 -9.18 -3.05
CA ALA A 101 12.64 -9.40 -4.03
C ALA A 101 12.18 -10.30 -5.20
N VAL A 102 11.54 -11.43 -4.89
CA VAL A 102 10.93 -12.31 -5.90
C VAL A 102 9.77 -11.61 -6.60
N GLY A 103 8.99 -10.83 -5.86
CA GLY A 103 7.89 -10.01 -6.37
C GLY A 103 8.33 -9.05 -7.46
N CYS A 104 9.51 -8.42 -7.34
CA CYS A 104 10.08 -7.56 -8.38
C CYS A 104 10.36 -8.33 -9.69
N LEU A 105 10.89 -9.55 -9.59
CA LEU A 105 11.13 -10.40 -10.77
C LEU A 105 9.81 -10.81 -11.42
N VAL A 106 8.84 -11.25 -10.60
CA VAL A 106 7.49 -11.59 -11.06
C VAL A 106 6.82 -10.38 -11.70
N HIS A 107 6.97 -9.19 -11.13
CA HIS A 107 6.42 -7.95 -11.66
C HIS A 107 6.93 -7.68 -13.08
N GLY A 108 8.24 -7.82 -13.32
CA GLY A 108 8.81 -7.68 -14.66
C GLY A 108 8.19 -8.63 -15.68
N VAL A 109 7.98 -9.90 -15.30
CA VAL A 109 7.31 -10.89 -16.15
C VAL A 109 5.85 -10.54 -16.39
N VAL A 110 5.11 -10.13 -15.34
CA VAL A 110 3.71 -9.74 -15.45
C VAL A 110 3.55 -8.52 -16.34
N CYS A 111 4.40 -7.50 -16.19
CA CYS A 111 4.45 -6.33 -17.04
C CYS A 111 4.71 -6.71 -18.50
N TRP A 112 5.72 -7.53 -18.78
CA TRP A 112 6.00 -8.01 -20.14
C TRP A 112 4.80 -8.75 -20.75
N VAL A 113 4.12 -9.62 -19.98
CA VAL A 113 2.93 -10.31 -20.47
C VAL A 113 1.78 -9.34 -20.76
N LEU A 114 1.40 -8.50 -19.79
CA LEU A 114 0.22 -7.64 -19.92
C LEU A 114 0.43 -6.51 -20.94
N VAL A 115 1.59 -5.87 -20.91
CA VAL A 115 1.90 -4.72 -21.78
C VAL A 115 2.22 -5.21 -23.20
N ASP A 116 3.18 -6.12 -23.36
CA ASP A 116 3.70 -6.47 -24.69
C ASP A 116 2.99 -7.64 -25.35
N LYS A 117 2.67 -8.71 -24.60
CA LYS A 117 2.05 -9.91 -25.19
C LYS A 117 0.55 -9.74 -25.37
N LEU A 118 -0.14 -9.17 -24.39
CA LEU A 118 -1.58 -8.90 -24.46
C LEU A 118 -1.91 -7.53 -25.07
N LYS A 119 -0.90 -6.71 -25.40
CA LYS A 119 -1.06 -5.41 -26.06
C LYS A 119 -1.97 -4.44 -25.29
N MET A 120 -1.97 -4.52 -23.96
CA MET A 120 -2.80 -3.66 -23.11
C MET A 120 -2.16 -2.28 -22.86
N GLY A 121 -0.93 -2.04 -23.32
CA GLY A 121 -0.25 -0.75 -23.15
C GLY A 121 -0.19 -0.30 -21.69
N ASN A 122 -0.52 0.97 -21.44
CA ASN A 122 -0.49 1.55 -20.09
C ASN A 122 -1.46 0.88 -19.11
N SER A 123 -2.66 0.51 -19.57
CA SER A 123 -3.64 -0.25 -18.77
C SER A 123 -3.07 -1.58 -18.27
N GLY A 124 -2.23 -2.22 -19.10
CA GLY A 124 -1.51 -3.44 -18.73
C GLY A 124 -0.52 -3.20 -17.59
N ALA A 125 0.21 -2.09 -17.60
CA ALA A 125 1.13 -1.71 -16.53
C ALA A 125 0.38 -1.42 -15.21
N CYS A 126 -0.76 -0.72 -15.28
CA CYS A 126 -1.62 -0.49 -14.12
C CYS A 126 -2.13 -1.80 -13.52
N LEU A 127 -2.63 -2.72 -14.35
CA LEU A 127 -3.15 -4.01 -13.92
C LEU A 127 -2.04 -4.92 -13.35
N ALA A 128 -0.83 -4.85 -13.92
CA ALA A 128 0.33 -5.62 -13.45
C ALA A 128 0.63 -5.38 -11.97
N ASN A 129 0.42 -4.15 -11.50
CA ASN A 129 0.57 -3.80 -10.09
C ASN A 129 -0.39 -4.61 -9.20
N GLY A 130 -1.67 -4.68 -9.57
CA GLY A 130 -2.66 -5.46 -8.85
C GLY A 130 -2.35 -6.95 -8.82
N VAL A 131 -1.97 -7.52 -9.97
CA VAL A 131 -1.57 -8.94 -10.07
C VAL A 131 -0.38 -9.24 -9.17
N THR A 132 0.63 -8.37 -9.19
CA THR A 132 1.85 -8.54 -8.39
C THR A 132 1.56 -8.51 -6.89
N TYR A 133 0.75 -7.55 -6.44
CA TYR A 133 0.34 -7.50 -5.03
C TYR A 133 -0.44 -8.73 -4.60
N TRP A 134 -1.34 -9.25 -5.44
CA TRP A 134 -2.05 -10.49 -5.13
C TRP A 134 -1.09 -11.68 -4.97
N VAL A 135 -0.11 -11.83 -5.87
CA VAL A 135 0.91 -12.87 -5.75
C VAL A 135 1.65 -12.76 -4.41
N ILE A 136 2.13 -11.57 -4.07
CA ILE A 136 2.86 -11.35 -2.80
C ILE A 136 1.97 -11.66 -1.59
N VAL A 137 0.73 -11.17 -1.58
CA VAL A 137 -0.25 -11.39 -0.50
C VAL A 137 -0.54 -12.88 -0.30
N ILE A 138 -0.70 -13.63 -1.39
CA ILE A 138 -0.98 -15.08 -1.34
C ILE A 138 0.22 -15.83 -0.77
N VAL A 139 1.43 -15.51 -1.23
CA VAL A 139 2.65 -16.16 -0.73
C VAL A 139 2.87 -15.86 0.76
N LEU A 140 2.71 -14.60 1.18
CA LEU A 140 2.81 -14.21 2.59
C LEU A 140 1.70 -14.81 3.46
N ALA A 141 0.46 -14.90 2.96
CA ALA A 141 -0.63 -15.58 3.66
C ALA A 141 -0.31 -17.07 3.86
N GLY A 142 0.28 -17.72 2.85
CA GLY A 142 0.78 -19.09 2.94
C GLY A 142 1.85 -19.22 4.03
N TYR A 143 2.83 -18.32 4.05
CA TYR A 143 3.86 -18.29 5.09
C TYR A 143 3.25 -18.13 6.49
N ILE A 144 2.37 -17.14 6.71
CA ILE A 144 1.73 -16.86 8.01
C ILE A 144 0.92 -18.08 8.48
N LYS A 145 0.26 -18.79 7.58
CA LYS A 145 -0.57 -19.95 7.92
C LYS A 145 0.25 -21.19 8.30
N VAL A 146 1.42 -21.40 7.66
CA VAL A 146 2.19 -22.65 7.78
C VAL A 146 3.39 -22.51 8.74
N SER A 147 3.96 -21.31 8.88
CA SER A 147 5.16 -21.09 9.69
C SER A 147 4.90 -21.31 11.18
N SER A 148 5.79 -22.08 11.83
CA SER A 148 5.76 -22.30 13.28
C SER A 148 5.91 -20.99 14.07
N SER A 149 6.63 -20.01 13.51
CA SER A 149 6.81 -18.69 14.14
C SER A 149 5.52 -17.90 14.29
N CYS A 150 4.48 -18.19 13.49
CA CYS A 150 3.20 -17.49 13.53
C CYS A 150 2.08 -18.27 14.23
N GLN A 151 2.33 -19.49 14.74
CA GLN A 151 1.28 -20.35 15.30
C GLN A 151 0.58 -19.75 16.53
N GLU A 152 1.32 -19.09 17.41
CA GLU A 152 0.78 -18.46 18.62
C GLU A 152 0.09 -17.12 18.33
N THR A 153 0.45 -16.47 17.22
CA THR A 153 0.01 -15.12 16.86
C THR A 153 -1.10 -15.12 15.81
N TRP A 154 -1.19 -16.17 14.99
CA TRP A 154 -2.21 -16.38 13.97
C TRP A 154 -2.82 -17.79 14.08
N LYS A 155 -3.96 -17.90 14.77
CA LYS A 155 -4.69 -19.17 14.90
C LYS A 155 -5.65 -19.43 13.74
N SER A 156 -6.51 -18.47 13.45
CA SER A 156 -7.53 -18.55 12.39
C SER A 156 -8.23 -17.20 12.22
N PHE A 157 -9.09 -17.10 11.19
CA PHE A 157 -10.01 -15.98 11.08
C PHE A 157 -11.01 -15.98 12.24
N SER A 158 -11.21 -14.81 12.85
CA SER A 158 -12.04 -14.63 14.04
C SER A 158 -12.97 -13.43 13.88
N LEU A 159 -14.20 -13.56 14.36
CA LEU A 159 -15.16 -12.45 14.45
C LEU A 159 -14.67 -11.32 15.37
N GLU A 160 -13.72 -11.60 16.27
CA GLU A 160 -13.05 -10.57 17.08
C GLU A 160 -12.32 -9.53 16.23
N GLY A 161 -11.88 -9.89 15.01
CA GLY A 161 -11.31 -8.95 14.05
C GLY A 161 -12.31 -7.87 13.63
N ALA A 162 -13.61 -8.18 13.59
CA ALA A 162 -14.66 -7.23 13.27
C ALA A 162 -15.11 -6.38 14.48
N ARG A 163 -14.73 -6.77 15.71
CA ARG A 163 -15.01 -5.98 16.92
C ARG A 163 -13.98 -4.87 17.08
N GLY A 164 -14.35 -3.77 17.73
CA GLY A 164 -13.41 -2.68 18.05
C GLY A 164 -12.91 -1.87 16.84
N VAL A 165 -13.60 -1.92 15.69
CA VAL A 165 -13.27 -1.15 14.48
C VAL A 165 -13.24 0.35 14.77
N LEU A 166 -14.19 0.88 15.54
CA LEU A 166 -14.22 2.30 15.89
C LEU A 166 -12.98 2.74 16.69
N SER A 167 -12.54 1.92 17.65
CA SER A 167 -11.32 2.19 18.41
C SER A 167 -10.07 2.14 17.52
N PHE A 168 -10.03 1.22 16.56
CA PHE A 168 -8.97 1.18 15.56
C PHE A 168 -8.99 2.42 14.68
N LEU A 169 -10.16 2.87 14.21
CA LEU A 169 -10.31 4.07 13.38
C LEU A 169 -9.92 5.36 14.13
N LYS A 170 -10.17 5.44 15.45
CA LYS A 170 -9.72 6.58 16.27
C LYS A 170 -8.20 6.79 16.22
N LEU A 171 -7.42 5.72 16.08
CA LEU A 171 -5.96 5.78 15.87
C LEU A 171 -5.63 5.86 14.37
N GLY A 172 -6.34 5.10 13.54
CA GLY A 172 -6.06 4.94 12.13
C GLY A 172 -6.30 6.19 11.29
N VAL A 173 -7.35 6.96 11.58
CA VAL A 173 -7.73 8.17 10.83
C VAL A 173 -6.70 9.30 11.02
N PRO A 174 -6.32 9.70 12.24
CA PRO A 174 -5.27 10.71 12.43
C PRO A 174 -3.96 10.33 11.75
N SER A 175 -3.55 9.06 11.85
CA SER A 175 -2.34 8.61 11.16
C SER A 175 -2.46 8.58 9.65
N ALA A 176 -3.63 8.23 9.10
CA ALA A 176 -3.86 8.30 7.66
C ALA A 176 -3.76 9.76 7.19
N PHE A 177 -4.34 10.70 7.94
CA PHE A 177 -4.24 12.12 7.64
C PHE A 177 -2.81 12.65 7.71
N MET A 178 -2.04 12.25 8.73
CA MET A 178 -0.62 12.61 8.86
C MET A 178 0.20 12.15 7.64
N MET A 179 0.01 10.89 7.23
CA MET A 179 0.67 10.35 6.04
C MET A 179 0.21 11.08 4.77
N CYS A 180 -1.08 11.36 4.60
CA CYS A 180 -1.56 12.16 3.46
C CYS A 180 -0.93 13.55 3.42
N LEU A 181 -0.83 14.24 4.57
CA LEU A 181 -0.19 15.54 4.66
C LEU A 181 1.28 15.48 4.28
N GLU A 182 1.99 14.44 4.70
CA GLU A 182 3.38 14.20 4.31
C GLU A 182 3.49 14.05 2.77
N PHE A 183 2.71 13.16 2.18
CA PHE A 183 2.69 12.96 0.72
C PHE A 183 2.29 14.23 -0.04
N TRP A 184 1.27 14.95 0.40
CA TRP A 184 0.84 16.20 -0.24
C TRP A 184 1.87 17.31 -0.10
N SER A 185 2.60 17.37 1.02
CA SER A 185 3.70 18.33 1.18
C SER A 185 4.79 18.09 0.13
N PHE A 186 5.13 16.83 -0.15
CA PHE A 186 6.03 16.49 -1.25
C PHE A 186 5.49 16.88 -2.63
N GLN A 187 4.18 16.75 -2.87
CA GLN A 187 3.59 17.18 -4.15
C GLN A 187 3.65 18.70 -4.32
N VAL A 188 3.38 19.47 -3.27
CA VAL A 188 3.54 20.95 -3.29
C VAL A 188 4.98 21.32 -3.65
N PHE A 189 5.94 20.65 -3.02
CA PHE A 189 7.35 20.82 -3.31
C PHE A 189 7.69 20.55 -4.78
N ILE A 190 7.22 19.43 -5.35
CA ILE A 190 7.43 19.07 -6.76
C ILE A 190 6.85 20.15 -7.69
N VAL A 191 5.64 20.65 -7.40
CA VAL A 191 5.01 21.72 -8.16
C VAL A 191 5.85 23.00 -8.10
N LEU A 192 6.36 23.37 -6.93
CA LEU A 192 7.22 24.55 -6.78
C LEU A 192 8.55 24.39 -7.55
N ALA A 193 9.15 23.20 -7.55
CA ALA A 193 10.34 22.92 -8.35
C ALA A 193 10.07 23.05 -9.86
N GLY A 194 8.89 22.64 -10.31
CA GLY A 194 8.45 22.83 -11.70
C GLY A 194 8.22 24.29 -12.12
N LEU A 195 8.24 25.24 -11.18
CA LEU A 195 8.15 26.69 -11.46
C LEU A 195 9.52 27.39 -11.51
N LEU A 196 10.61 26.66 -11.28
CA LEU A 196 11.97 27.21 -11.32
C LEU A 196 12.49 27.36 -12.76
N PRO A 197 13.54 28.18 -12.99
CA PRO A 197 14.07 28.47 -14.33
C PRO A 197 14.50 27.23 -15.13
N ASP A 198 14.97 26.19 -14.44
CA ASP A 198 15.31 24.88 -15.03
C ASP A 198 14.36 23.80 -14.47
N ALA A 199 13.08 23.94 -14.80
CA ALA A 199 12.00 23.13 -14.25
C ALA A 199 12.22 21.62 -14.45
N GLU A 200 12.78 21.19 -15.58
CA GLU A 200 13.03 19.77 -15.86
C GLU A 200 14.09 19.20 -14.91
N LEU A 201 15.20 19.92 -14.72
CA LEU A 201 16.27 19.51 -13.82
C LEU A 201 15.80 19.50 -12.35
N GLU A 202 15.16 20.59 -11.91
CA GLU A 202 14.76 20.77 -10.51
C GLU A 202 13.66 19.79 -10.10
N THR A 203 12.67 19.57 -10.97
CA THR A 203 11.63 18.56 -10.76
C THR A 203 12.22 17.16 -10.69
N SER A 204 13.15 16.84 -11.61
CA SER A 204 13.84 15.53 -11.62
C SER A 204 14.67 15.31 -10.36
N MET A 205 15.43 16.32 -9.92
CA MET A 205 16.20 16.25 -8.67
C MET A 205 15.30 16.04 -7.45
N MET A 206 14.16 16.73 -7.40
CA MET A 206 13.22 16.60 -6.30
C MET A 206 12.54 15.23 -6.27
N LEU A 207 12.17 14.69 -7.43
CA LEU A 207 11.67 13.32 -7.57
C LEU A 207 12.72 12.29 -7.11
N ILE A 208 13.98 12.44 -7.52
CA ILE A 208 15.07 11.56 -7.07
C ILE A 208 15.23 11.62 -5.54
N ARG A 209 15.25 12.83 -4.96
CA ARG A 209 15.35 13.00 -3.50
C ARG A 209 14.18 12.36 -2.76
N PHE A 210 12.97 12.48 -3.31
CA PHE A 210 11.78 11.84 -2.76
C PHE A 210 11.91 10.31 -2.80
N VAL A 211 12.33 9.73 -3.92
CA VAL A 211 12.55 8.28 -4.06
C VAL A 211 13.65 7.79 -3.10
N ILE A 212 14.76 8.52 -2.97
CA ILE A 212 15.84 8.19 -2.03
C ILE A 212 15.34 8.27 -0.59
N SER A 213 14.58 9.31 -0.23
CA SER A 213 14.02 9.47 1.12
C SER A 213 13.09 8.29 1.46
N ILE A 214 12.15 7.95 0.58
CA ILE A 214 11.26 6.80 0.77
C ILE A 214 12.05 5.50 0.89
N THR A 215 13.05 5.30 0.02
CA THR A 215 13.90 4.10 0.08
C THR A 215 14.67 4.06 1.40
N GLY A 216 15.22 5.19 1.84
CA GLY A 216 15.92 5.32 3.13
C GLY A 216 15.02 5.01 4.33
N TYR A 217 13.79 5.52 4.34
CA TYR A 217 12.78 5.21 5.37
C TYR A 217 12.41 3.72 5.39
N ILE A 218 12.23 3.11 4.20
CA ILE A 218 11.94 1.68 4.10
C ILE A 218 13.12 0.84 4.63
N PHE A 219 14.35 1.26 4.39
CA PHE A 219 15.53 0.57 4.92
C PHE A 219 15.70 0.78 6.44
N SER A 220 15.39 1.96 6.98
CA SER A 220 15.46 2.21 8.43
C SER A 220 14.39 1.47 9.23
N ASP A 221 13.26 1.11 8.62
CA ASP A 221 12.23 0.28 9.27
C ASP A 221 12.56 -1.24 9.20
N ILE A 222 13.62 -1.63 8.48
CA ILE A 222 14.04 -3.02 8.27
C ILE A 222 15.26 -3.40 9.13
N PHE A 223 15.99 -2.43 9.69
CA PHE A 223 17.17 -2.63 10.53
C PHE A 223 17.04 -1.93 11.88
#